data_AF-A0A395W0G4-F1
#
_entry.id   AF-A0A395W0G4-F1
#
_cell.length_a   1.000
_cell.length_b   1.000
_cell.length_c   1.000
_cell.angle_alpha   90.00
_cell.angle_beta   90.00
_cell.angle_gamma   90.00
#
_symmetry.space_group_name_H-M   'P 1'
#
loop_
_entity.id
_entity.type
_entity.pdbx_description
1 polymer ?
#
loop_
_entity_poly.entity_id
_entity_poly.type
_entity_poly.pdbx_seq_one_letter_code
_entity_poly.pdbx_strand_id
1 'polypeptide(L)'
;MKNFQEKLHTWALNTVEVYKTIAEEEENTDFTSHTAFYTQSDLARLVSSPKIVVMAINPGSNGSYREQKININWNLDPKRGMTADKFLQGNPFFISEKNKWHLWRRLNFILQYGNLGHILGDPQNYAYTNLVFFNTSKVRQLPQRIIDRCASCTIILSPKFILCLGELTMDVFCKLSGSIKETLVKGELSRTIKINTRQLKIK
;
A
#
# COMPACT_ATOMS: atom_id res chain seq x y z
N MET A 1 -14.09 14.30 -18.14
CA MET A 1 -13.32 13.18 -17.55
C MET A 1 -12.41 13.76 -16.47
N LYS A 2 -12.47 13.26 -15.23
CA LYS A 2 -11.53 13.72 -14.18
C LYS A 2 -10.09 13.37 -14.55
N ASN A 3 -9.15 14.28 -14.32
CA ASN A 3 -7.72 14.02 -14.54
C ASN A 3 -7.21 12.94 -13.56
N PHE A 4 -6.07 12.30 -13.85
CA PHE A 4 -5.54 11.19 -13.04
C PHE A 4 -5.38 11.60 -11.56
N GLN A 5 -4.87 12.81 -11.31
CA GLN A 5 -4.61 13.31 -9.96
C GLN A 5 -5.91 13.56 -9.17
N GLU A 6 -6.97 14.06 -9.80
CA GLU A 6 -8.30 14.20 -9.20
C GLU A 6 -8.90 12.86 -8.81
N LYS A 7 -8.72 11.83 -9.64
CA LYS A 7 -9.16 10.46 -9.33
C LYS A 7 -8.38 9.90 -8.15
N LEU A 8 -7.05 10.08 -8.14
CA LEU A 8 -6.18 9.67 -7.05
C LEU A 8 -6.55 10.37 -5.74
N HIS A 9 -6.78 11.68 -5.79
CA HIS A 9 -7.18 12.46 -4.62
C HIS A 9 -8.58 12.07 -4.13
N THR A 10 -9.55 11.84 -5.03
CA THR A 10 -10.89 11.35 -4.67
C THR A 10 -10.80 9.98 -3.97
N TRP A 11 -9.97 9.07 -4.50
CA TRP A 11 -9.72 7.78 -3.86
C TRP A 11 -9.08 7.94 -2.47
N ALA A 12 -8.11 8.86 -2.33
CA ALA A 12 -7.45 9.13 -1.06
C ALA A 12 -8.42 9.72 -0.02
N LEU A 13 -9.33 10.61 -0.41
CA LEU A 13 -10.37 11.15 0.46
C LEU A 13 -11.24 10.02 1.04
N ASN A 14 -11.80 9.18 0.17
CA ASN A 14 -12.66 8.07 0.58
C ASN A 14 -11.89 7.06 1.46
N THR A 15 -10.64 6.79 1.10
CA THR A 15 -9.77 5.87 1.87
C THR A 15 -9.50 6.40 3.27
N VAL A 16 -9.13 7.68 3.37
CA VAL A 16 -8.85 8.31 4.67
C VAL A 16 -10.09 8.30 5.56
N GLU A 17 -11.27 8.58 5.00
CA GLU A 17 -12.53 8.52 5.75
C GLU A 17 -12.76 7.12 6.36
N VAL A 18 -12.67 6.07 5.55
CA VAL A 18 -12.84 4.68 6.02
C VAL A 18 -11.81 4.32 7.11
N TYR A 19 -10.53 4.63 6.88
CA TYR A 19 -9.48 4.26 7.82
C TYR A 19 -9.52 5.07 9.12
N LYS A 20 -9.92 6.35 9.07
CA LYS A 20 -10.16 7.15 10.27
C LYS A 20 -11.28 6.55 11.11
N THR A 21 -12.41 6.25 10.49
CA THR A 21 -13.56 5.65 11.17
C THR A 21 -13.17 4.34 11.85
N ILE A 22 -12.46 3.45 11.15
CA ILE A 22 -11.95 2.21 11.75
C ILE A 22 -11.01 2.53 12.92
N ALA A 23 -10.04 3.44 12.74
CA ALA A 23 -9.07 3.75 13.79
C ALA A 23 -9.71 4.33 15.07
N GLU A 24 -10.77 5.12 14.93
CA GLU A 24 -11.53 5.70 16.03
C GLU A 24 -12.38 4.65 16.76
N GLU A 25 -13.06 3.77 16.02
CA GLU A 25 -13.82 2.65 16.60
C GLU A 25 -12.91 1.64 17.32
N GLU A 26 -11.67 1.49 16.86
CA GLU A 26 -10.68 0.56 17.42
C GLU A 26 -9.79 1.20 18.50
N GLU A 27 -10.05 2.44 18.96
CA GLU A 27 -9.14 3.13 19.89
C GLU A 27 -8.94 2.40 21.23
N ASN A 28 -9.91 1.58 21.65
CA ASN A 28 -9.88 0.86 22.93
C ASN A 28 -9.94 -0.67 22.78
N THR A 29 -9.39 -1.20 21.69
CA THR A 29 -9.38 -2.65 21.42
C THR A 29 -7.96 -3.20 21.35
N ASP A 30 -7.81 -4.52 21.23
CA ASP A 30 -6.48 -5.12 21.00
C ASP A 30 -5.86 -4.67 19.66
N PHE A 31 -6.66 -4.12 18.74
CA PHE A 31 -6.18 -3.62 17.47
C PHE A 31 -5.67 -2.17 17.54
N THR A 32 -5.85 -1.44 18.65
CA THR A 32 -5.42 -0.03 18.82
C THR A 32 -3.97 0.18 18.38
N SER A 33 -3.06 -0.72 18.75
CA SER A 33 -1.63 -0.64 18.45
C SER A 33 -1.28 -0.85 16.96
N HIS A 34 -2.27 -1.04 16.10
CA HIS A 34 -2.15 -1.22 14.66
C HIS A 34 -2.96 -0.19 13.85
N THR A 35 -3.55 0.80 14.51
CA THR A 35 -4.46 1.75 13.86
C THR A 35 -3.77 2.89 13.13
N ALA A 36 -2.46 3.09 13.27
CA ALA A 36 -1.76 4.06 12.42
C ALA A 36 -1.75 3.58 10.96
N PHE A 37 -2.02 4.48 10.02
CA PHE A 37 -2.18 4.09 8.61
C PHE A 37 -1.55 5.07 7.62
N TYR A 38 -1.07 4.54 6.51
CA TYR A 38 -0.37 5.28 5.45
C TYR A 38 -0.12 4.41 4.21
N THR A 39 0.16 5.03 3.06
CA THR A 39 0.86 4.35 1.95
C THR A 39 2.37 4.51 2.10
N GLN A 40 3.17 3.62 1.50
CA GLN A 40 4.62 3.64 1.71
C GLN A 40 5.31 4.74 0.88
N SER A 41 5.15 4.74 -0.44
CA SER A 41 5.72 5.77 -1.32
C SER A 41 4.83 7.00 -1.40
N ASP A 42 5.44 8.12 -1.75
CA ASP A 42 4.74 9.36 -2.09
C ASP A 42 3.97 9.20 -3.42
N LEU A 43 2.67 8.95 -3.31
CA LEU A 43 1.74 8.81 -4.43
C LEU A 43 1.33 10.18 -4.99
N ALA A 44 1.47 11.27 -4.24
CA ALA A 44 1.12 12.61 -4.72
C ALA A 44 1.99 13.04 -5.91
N ARG A 45 3.18 12.45 -6.04
CA ARG A 45 4.08 12.68 -7.18
C ARG A 45 3.57 12.11 -8.49
N LEU A 46 2.70 11.09 -8.47
CA LEU A 46 2.23 10.43 -9.69
C LEU A 46 1.40 11.39 -10.55
N VAL A 47 1.81 11.56 -11.82
CA VAL A 47 1.05 12.34 -12.82
C VAL A 47 0.22 11.45 -13.75
N SER A 48 0.51 10.15 -13.79
CA SER A 48 -0.19 9.14 -14.59
C SER A 48 -0.11 7.76 -13.93
N SER A 49 -0.82 6.78 -14.48
CA SER A 49 -0.72 5.38 -14.06
C SER A 49 0.74 4.89 -14.07
N PRO A 50 1.25 4.35 -12.94
CA PRO A 50 2.62 3.86 -12.87
C PRO A 50 2.78 2.58 -13.68
N LYS A 51 4.01 2.24 -14.05
CA LYS A 51 4.31 0.97 -14.74
C LYS A 51 4.06 -0.22 -13.83
N ILE A 52 4.41 -0.10 -12.55
CA ILE A 52 4.24 -1.16 -11.54
C ILE A 52 3.58 -0.63 -10.28
N VAL A 53 2.65 -1.39 -9.72
CA VAL A 53 2.25 -1.26 -8.31
C VAL A 53 2.82 -2.43 -7.55
N VAL A 54 3.59 -2.14 -6.52
CA VAL A 54 4.12 -3.12 -5.59
C VAL A 54 3.31 -3.03 -4.32
N MET A 55 2.61 -4.11 -3.98
CA MET A 55 1.79 -4.20 -2.77
C MET A 55 2.46 -5.13 -1.76
N ALA A 56 2.64 -4.64 -0.55
CA ALA A 56 3.08 -5.45 0.58
C ALA A 56 2.06 -5.37 1.72
N ILE A 57 2.15 -6.30 2.67
CA ILE A 57 1.61 -6.06 4.01
C ILE A 57 2.73 -5.37 4.79
N ASN A 58 2.39 -4.22 5.37
CA ASN A 58 3.31 -3.25 5.91
C ASN A 58 4.24 -3.90 6.96
N PRO A 59 5.56 -4.06 6.73
CA PRO A 59 6.47 -4.57 7.76
C PRO A 59 6.82 -3.48 8.80
N GLY A 60 5.83 -2.68 9.20
CA GLY A 60 5.98 -1.56 10.11
C GLY A 60 6.07 -1.99 11.57
N SER A 61 6.52 -1.07 12.41
CA SER A 61 6.37 -1.15 13.86
C SER A 61 4.92 -0.89 14.25
N ASN A 62 4.48 -1.46 15.36
CA ASN A 62 3.24 -1.08 16.04
C ASN A 62 3.17 0.45 16.22
N GLY A 63 1.96 0.97 16.36
CA GLY A 63 1.66 2.38 16.55
C GLY A 63 0.18 2.63 16.34
N SER A 64 -0.41 3.38 17.26
CA SER A 64 -1.81 3.78 17.19
C SER A 64 -1.99 5.05 16.34
N TYR A 65 -3.20 5.26 15.83
CA TYR A 65 -3.56 6.49 15.14
C TYR A 65 -3.44 7.71 16.05
N ARG A 66 -3.72 7.54 17.35
CA ARG A 66 -3.52 8.59 18.36
C ARG A 66 -2.06 9.02 18.45
N GLU A 67 -1.13 8.07 18.52
CA GLU A 67 0.31 8.36 18.51
C GLU A 67 0.76 8.98 17.19
N GLN A 68 0.21 8.49 16.05
CA GLN A 68 0.49 9.05 14.74
C GLN A 68 0.12 10.54 14.65
N LYS A 69 -1.02 10.95 15.22
CA LYS A 69 -1.49 12.36 15.23
C LYS A 69 -0.56 13.33 15.96
N ILE A 70 0.14 12.86 17.00
CA ILE A 70 1.02 13.71 17.83
C ILE A 70 2.51 13.58 17.44
N ASN A 71 2.85 12.65 16.55
CA ASN A 71 4.22 12.43 16.13
C ASN A 71 4.66 13.47 15.09
N ILE A 72 5.68 14.25 15.43
CA ILE A 72 6.20 15.35 14.62
C ILE A 72 6.64 14.93 13.21
N ASN A 73 7.11 13.70 13.04
CA ASN A 73 7.57 13.21 11.73
C ASN A 73 6.43 13.07 10.72
N TRP A 74 5.21 12.81 11.20
CA TRP A 74 4.02 12.73 10.34
C TRP A 74 3.48 14.12 9.99
N ASN A 75 3.79 15.13 10.80
CA ASN A 75 3.39 16.52 10.59
C ASN A 75 1.88 16.63 10.29
N LEU A 76 1.07 16.01 11.14
CA LEU A 76 -0.39 16.04 11.10
C LEU A 76 -0.90 17.16 12.01
N ASP A 77 -2.01 17.78 11.63
CA ASP A 77 -2.78 18.61 12.56
C ASP A 77 -3.45 17.68 13.59
N PRO A 78 -3.22 17.82 14.91
CA PRO A 78 -3.75 16.89 15.90
C PRO A 78 -5.29 16.85 15.97
N LYS A 79 -5.97 17.92 15.56
CA LYS A 79 -7.45 18.01 15.55
C LYS A 79 -8.03 17.39 14.28
N ARG A 80 -7.38 17.58 13.13
CA ARG A 80 -7.87 17.05 11.84
C ARG A 80 -7.41 15.62 11.58
N GLY A 81 -6.22 15.27 12.07
CA GLY A 81 -5.53 14.01 11.82
C GLY A 81 -5.07 13.87 10.37
N MET A 82 -5.08 12.63 9.88
CA MET A 82 -4.76 12.28 8.50
C MET A 82 -5.74 12.95 7.52
N THR A 83 -5.20 13.59 6.48
CA THR A 83 -5.95 14.12 5.33
C THR A 83 -5.58 13.36 4.06
N ALA A 84 -6.34 13.53 2.97
CA ALA A 84 -6.00 12.92 1.68
C ALA A 84 -4.61 13.31 1.18
N ASP A 85 -4.24 14.60 1.26
CA ASP A 85 -2.91 15.08 0.86
C ASP A 85 -1.79 14.44 1.70
N LYS A 86 -1.96 14.38 3.02
CA LYS A 86 -0.98 13.77 3.92
C LYS A 86 -0.88 12.27 3.70
N PHE A 87 -2.01 11.61 3.46
CA PHE A 87 -2.04 10.20 3.14
C PHE A 87 -1.29 9.92 1.84
N LEU A 88 -1.49 10.73 0.78
CA LEU A 88 -0.79 10.58 -0.49
C LEU A 88 0.72 10.84 -0.41
N GLN A 89 1.18 11.70 0.51
CA GLN A 89 2.63 11.89 0.76
C GLN A 89 3.31 10.62 1.30
N GLY A 90 2.53 9.70 1.88
CA GLY A 90 2.99 8.38 2.31
C GLY A 90 3.86 8.41 3.57
N ASN A 91 4.72 7.40 3.72
CA ASN A 91 5.58 7.26 4.88
C ASN A 91 6.71 8.31 4.86
N PRO A 92 6.83 9.18 5.88
CA PRO A 92 7.83 10.25 5.90
C PRO A 92 9.28 9.72 5.85
N PHE A 93 9.52 8.47 6.25
CA PHE A 93 10.83 7.84 6.22
C PHE A 93 11.13 7.12 4.90
N PHE A 94 10.18 7.05 3.96
CA PHE A 94 10.36 6.26 2.74
C PHE A 94 11.57 6.75 1.94
N ILE A 95 11.67 8.04 1.64
CA ILE A 95 12.76 8.56 0.80
C ILE A 95 14.12 8.43 1.48
N SER A 96 14.20 8.75 2.77
CA SER A 96 15.46 8.77 3.53
C SER A 96 15.93 7.36 3.96
N GLU A 97 15.01 6.40 4.11
CA GLU A 97 15.34 5.10 4.71
C GLU A 97 15.06 3.88 3.85
N LYS A 98 14.28 3.96 2.76
CA LYS A 98 13.93 2.75 1.97
C LYS A 98 15.13 1.93 1.55
N ASN A 99 16.27 2.56 1.24
CA ASN A 99 17.49 1.86 0.82
C ASN A 99 18.14 1.04 1.97
N LYS A 100 17.79 1.31 3.23
CA LYS A 100 18.20 0.52 4.40
C LYS A 100 17.27 -0.69 4.61
N TRP A 101 16.04 -0.63 4.11
CA TRP A 101 15.06 -1.69 4.33
C TRP A 101 15.39 -2.94 3.52
N HIS A 102 15.51 -4.09 4.20
CA HIS A 102 15.86 -5.37 3.56
C HIS A 102 14.90 -5.74 2.43
N LEU A 103 13.59 -5.49 2.60
CA LEU A 103 12.59 -5.80 1.58
C LEU A 103 12.79 -4.97 0.30
N TRP A 104 13.01 -3.67 0.44
CA TRP A 104 13.26 -2.77 -0.69
C TRP A 104 14.54 -3.15 -1.45
N ARG A 105 15.62 -3.44 -0.72
CA ARG A 105 16.89 -3.89 -1.33
C ARG A 105 16.72 -5.18 -2.15
N ARG A 106 15.98 -6.17 -1.59
CA ARG A 106 15.69 -7.44 -2.29
C ARG A 106 14.83 -7.23 -3.53
N LEU A 107 13.78 -6.41 -3.42
CA LEU A 107 12.93 -6.05 -4.56
C LEU A 107 13.76 -5.42 -5.68
N ASN A 108 14.62 -4.46 -5.34
CA ASN A 108 15.48 -3.80 -6.31
C ASN A 108 16.42 -4.80 -7.01
N PHE A 109 17.05 -5.71 -6.25
CA PHE A 109 17.91 -6.75 -6.81
C PHE A 109 17.17 -7.69 -7.78
N ILE A 110 15.97 -8.16 -7.41
CA ILE A 110 15.15 -9.02 -8.26
C ILE A 110 14.78 -8.31 -9.57
N LEU A 111 14.35 -7.05 -9.49
CA LEU A 111 14.02 -6.27 -10.68
C LEU A 111 15.26 -6.00 -11.54
N GLN A 112 16.42 -5.73 -10.95
CA GLN A 112 17.68 -5.60 -11.68
C GLN A 112 18.03 -6.88 -12.45
N TYR A 113 17.94 -8.04 -11.79
CA TYR A 113 18.19 -9.34 -12.42
C TYR A 113 17.26 -9.59 -13.62
N GLY A 114 16.00 -9.14 -13.53
CA GLY A 114 15.03 -9.22 -14.62
C GLY A 114 15.12 -8.11 -15.67
N ASN A 115 16.17 -7.28 -15.68
CA ASN A 115 16.33 -6.10 -16.54
C ASN A 115 15.20 -5.05 -16.40
N LEU A 116 14.58 -4.98 -15.21
CA LEU A 116 13.51 -4.05 -14.84
C LEU A 116 13.95 -3.04 -13.77
N GLY A 117 15.22 -3.03 -13.36
CA GLY A 117 15.72 -2.16 -12.29
C GLY A 117 15.49 -0.66 -12.53
N HIS A 118 15.49 -0.24 -13.79
CA HIS A 118 15.21 1.16 -14.18
C HIS A 118 13.82 1.64 -13.75
N ILE A 119 12.84 0.74 -13.54
CA ILE A 119 11.49 1.09 -13.09
C ILE A 119 11.51 1.74 -11.71
N LEU A 120 12.38 1.30 -10.80
CA LEU A 120 12.47 1.86 -9.45
C LEU A 120 13.36 3.11 -9.36
N GLY A 121 14.06 3.45 -10.45
CA GLY A 121 14.92 4.64 -10.52
C GLY A 121 14.15 5.96 -10.62
N ASP A 122 12.87 5.90 -11.02
CA ASP A 122 12.02 7.08 -11.20
C ASP A 122 10.70 6.90 -10.42
N PRO A 123 10.41 7.77 -9.44
CA PRO A 123 9.18 7.75 -8.64
C PRO A 123 7.88 7.80 -9.45
N GLN A 124 7.89 8.25 -10.71
CA GLN A 124 6.70 8.21 -11.58
C GLN A 124 6.37 6.80 -12.07
N ASN A 125 7.35 5.90 -12.10
CA ASN A 125 7.21 4.59 -12.72
C ASN A 125 6.65 3.53 -11.77
N TYR A 126 6.62 3.79 -10.46
CA TYR A 126 6.17 2.82 -9.48
C TYR A 126 5.32 3.45 -8.39
N ALA A 127 4.39 2.65 -7.85
CA ALA A 127 3.80 2.88 -6.54
C ALA A 127 4.21 1.75 -5.61
N TYR A 128 4.88 2.06 -4.51
CA TYR A 128 5.15 1.09 -3.45
C TYR A 128 4.13 1.36 -2.35
N THR A 129 3.20 0.45 -2.14
CA THR A 129 2.02 0.70 -1.31
C THR A 129 1.68 -0.53 -0.47
N ASN A 130 0.73 -0.34 0.45
CA ASN A 130 0.22 -1.43 1.26
C ASN A 130 -1.11 -1.94 0.68
N LEU A 131 -1.40 -3.23 0.85
CA LEU A 131 -2.72 -3.78 0.52
C LEU A 131 -3.78 -3.30 1.53
N VAL A 132 -3.42 -3.31 2.81
CA VAL A 132 -4.14 -2.68 3.91
C VAL A 132 -3.20 -1.65 4.52
N PHE A 133 -3.64 -0.41 4.67
CA PHE A 133 -2.77 0.72 5.04
C PHE A 133 -2.39 0.78 6.52
N PHE A 134 -3.05 -0.01 7.37
CA PHE A 134 -2.70 -0.15 8.78
C PHE A 134 -1.27 -0.70 8.96
N ASN A 135 -0.59 -0.25 10.00
CA ASN A 135 0.79 -0.62 10.31
C ASN A 135 0.91 -1.98 11.03
N THR A 136 0.33 -3.02 10.43
CA THR A 136 0.44 -4.39 10.93
C THR A 136 1.67 -5.10 10.41
N SER A 137 2.63 -5.40 11.29
CA SER A 137 3.86 -6.11 10.93
C SER A 137 3.65 -7.49 10.28
N LYS A 138 2.51 -8.14 10.55
CA LYS A 138 2.16 -9.48 10.05
C LYS A 138 0.69 -9.54 9.66
N VAL A 139 0.40 -10.29 8.61
CA VAL A 139 -0.99 -10.52 8.12
C VAL A 139 -1.92 -11.03 9.20
N ARG A 140 -1.44 -11.96 10.04
CA ARG A 140 -2.23 -12.55 11.13
C ARG A 140 -2.68 -11.54 12.20
N GLN A 141 -2.10 -10.34 12.20
CA GLN A 141 -2.52 -9.25 13.09
C GLN A 141 -3.69 -8.46 12.49
N LEU A 142 -4.07 -8.68 11.24
CA LEU A 142 -5.24 -8.09 10.60
C LEU A 142 -6.47 -8.99 10.81
N PRO A 143 -7.43 -8.59 11.65
CA PRO A 143 -8.68 -9.32 11.76
C PRO A 143 -9.45 -9.31 10.44
N GLN A 144 -10.15 -10.39 10.11
CA GLN A 144 -10.92 -10.49 8.86
C GLN A 144 -11.93 -9.34 8.71
N ARG A 145 -12.58 -8.94 9.81
CA ARG A 145 -13.50 -7.79 9.86
C ARG A 145 -12.85 -6.46 9.43
N ILE A 146 -11.55 -6.28 9.68
CA ILE A 146 -10.81 -5.08 9.26
C ILE A 146 -10.50 -5.18 7.76
N ILE A 147 -10.06 -6.35 7.30
CA ILE A 147 -9.77 -6.62 5.88
C ILE A 147 -11.02 -6.36 5.02
N ASP A 148 -12.18 -6.86 5.45
CA ASP A 148 -13.44 -6.73 4.70
C ASP A 148 -13.89 -5.26 4.61
N ARG A 149 -13.69 -4.46 5.66
CA ARG A 149 -13.98 -3.01 5.63
C ARG A 149 -12.99 -2.22 4.77
N CYS A 150 -11.74 -2.67 4.70
CA CYS A 150 -10.71 -2.05 3.87
C CYS A 150 -10.81 -2.44 2.38
N ALA A 151 -11.66 -3.42 2.04
CA ALA A 151 -11.79 -4.00 0.70
C ALA A 151 -11.91 -2.95 -0.41
N SER A 152 -12.85 -2.02 -0.22
CA SER A 152 -13.18 -0.94 -1.16
C SER A 152 -12.08 0.11 -1.32
N CYS A 153 -11.09 0.13 -0.42
CA CYS A 153 -9.99 1.09 -0.42
C CYS A 153 -8.78 0.61 -1.24
N THR A 154 -8.81 -0.62 -1.78
CA THR A 154 -7.73 -1.15 -2.60
C THR A 154 -7.46 -0.20 -3.78
N ILE A 155 -6.24 0.34 -3.85
CA ILE A 155 -5.90 1.28 -4.91
C ILE A 155 -5.78 0.58 -6.26
N ILE A 156 -6.52 1.06 -7.26
CA ILE A 156 -6.41 0.57 -8.64
C ILE A 156 -5.91 1.72 -9.52
N LEU A 157 -4.58 1.83 -9.60
CA LEU A 157 -3.90 2.81 -10.46
C LEU A 157 -3.82 2.39 -11.93
N SER A 158 -4.49 1.30 -12.32
CA SER A 158 -4.40 0.66 -13.65
C SER A 158 -2.95 0.47 -14.15
N PRO A 159 -2.04 -0.13 -13.34
CA PRO A 159 -0.66 -0.31 -13.76
C PRO A 159 -0.53 -1.38 -14.85
N LYS A 160 0.65 -1.44 -15.49
CA LYS A 160 0.98 -2.58 -16.37
C LYS A 160 1.22 -3.87 -15.60
N PHE A 161 1.74 -3.75 -14.37
CA PHE A 161 2.04 -4.89 -13.50
C PHE A 161 1.61 -4.61 -12.07
N ILE A 162 1.07 -5.64 -11.41
CA ILE A 162 0.90 -5.68 -9.96
C ILE A 162 1.83 -6.76 -9.42
N LEU A 163 2.61 -6.40 -8.41
CA LEU A 163 3.51 -7.29 -7.71
C LEU A 163 3.10 -7.36 -6.24
N CYS A 164 2.53 -8.49 -5.84
CA CYS A 164 2.16 -8.75 -4.45
C CYS A 164 3.33 -9.44 -3.73
N LEU A 165 3.82 -8.82 -2.66
CA LEU A 165 4.89 -9.37 -1.83
C LEU A 165 4.27 -10.25 -0.75
N GLY A 166 4.36 -11.57 -0.95
CA GLY A 166 3.83 -12.61 -0.07
C GLY A 166 2.52 -13.23 -0.56
N GLU A 167 2.39 -14.54 -0.37
CA GLU A 167 1.23 -15.34 -0.80
C GLU A 167 -0.07 -14.83 -0.18
N LEU A 168 -0.10 -14.60 1.14
CA LEU A 168 -1.30 -14.06 1.80
C LEU A 168 -1.71 -12.67 1.27
N THR A 169 -0.75 -11.81 0.91
CA THR A 169 -1.03 -10.52 0.27
C THR A 169 -1.71 -10.73 -1.08
N MET A 170 -1.23 -11.69 -1.87
CA MET A 170 -1.84 -12.07 -3.14
C MET A 170 -3.26 -12.60 -2.96
N ASP A 171 -3.48 -13.45 -1.96
CA ASP A 171 -4.78 -14.06 -1.65
C ASP A 171 -5.81 -13.01 -1.27
N VAL A 172 -5.44 -12.11 -0.36
CA VAL A 172 -6.29 -10.98 0.01
C VAL A 172 -6.52 -10.09 -1.20
N PHE A 173 -5.49 -9.74 -1.98
CA PHE A 173 -5.66 -8.92 -3.18
C PHE A 173 -6.64 -9.53 -4.18
N CYS A 174 -6.53 -10.83 -4.47
CA CYS A 174 -7.45 -11.54 -5.34
C CYS A 174 -8.88 -11.55 -4.80
N LYS A 175 -9.05 -11.80 -3.49
CA LYS A 175 -10.37 -11.73 -2.84
C LYS A 175 -10.99 -10.34 -2.97
N LEU A 176 -10.19 -9.29 -2.77
CA LEU A 176 -10.66 -7.90 -2.77
C LEU A 176 -10.93 -7.37 -4.19
N SER A 177 -10.11 -7.76 -5.16
CA SER A 177 -10.18 -7.22 -6.54
C SER A 177 -11.02 -8.08 -7.49
N GLY A 178 -11.41 -9.30 -7.09
CA GLY A 178 -12.00 -10.28 -8.00
C GLY A 178 -11.00 -10.84 -9.04
N SER A 179 -9.71 -10.52 -8.91
CA SER A 179 -8.65 -10.97 -9.82
C SER A 179 -8.36 -12.45 -9.66
N ILE A 180 -8.16 -13.16 -10.76
CA ILE A 180 -7.69 -14.56 -10.77
C ILE A 180 -6.16 -14.57 -10.60
N LYS A 181 -5.64 -15.43 -9.72
CA LYS A 181 -4.19 -15.58 -9.53
C LYS A 181 -3.55 -16.15 -10.79
N GLU A 182 -2.66 -15.38 -11.43
CA GLU A 182 -1.75 -15.90 -12.44
C GLU A 182 -0.33 -15.95 -11.87
N THR A 183 0.17 -17.16 -11.61
CA THR A 183 1.56 -17.37 -11.18
C THR A 183 2.47 -17.27 -12.40
N LEU A 184 3.12 -16.11 -12.61
CA LEU A 184 3.98 -15.88 -13.78
C LEU A 184 5.36 -16.58 -13.72
N VAL A 185 5.85 -16.98 -12.55
CA VAL A 185 7.10 -17.77 -12.42
C VAL A 185 6.93 -18.78 -11.28
N LYS A 186 6.97 -20.08 -11.57
CA LYS A 186 7.19 -21.13 -10.57
C LYS A 186 8.70 -21.27 -10.37
N GLY A 187 9.22 -20.74 -9.28
CA GLY A 187 10.57 -21.03 -8.80
C GLY A 187 10.50 -21.46 -7.33
N GLU A 188 11.51 -22.20 -6.87
CA GLU A 188 11.61 -22.68 -5.46
C GLU A 188 11.62 -21.55 -4.42
N LEU A 189 11.74 -20.29 -4.87
CA LEU A 189 11.51 -19.09 -4.09
C LEU A 189 10.04 -18.64 -4.23
N SER A 190 9.17 -19.26 -3.45
CA SER A 190 7.71 -19.09 -3.32
C SER A 190 7.21 -17.67 -2.92
N ARG A 191 7.88 -16.58 -3.33
CA ARG A 191 7.61 -15.23 -2.80
C ARG A 191 7.49 -14.09 -3.81
N THR A 192 7.50 -14.37 -5.12
CA THR A 192 7.35 -13.29 -6.12
C THR A 192 6.43 -13.73 -7.26
N ILE A 193 5.19 -13.24 -7.24
CA ILE A 193 4.21 -13.44 -8.32
C ILE A 193 3.99 -12.11 -9.02
N LYS A 194 4.22 -12.09 -10.33
CA LYS A 194 3.87 -10.98 -11.22
C LYS A 194 2.45 -11.25 -11.73
N ILE A 195 1.58 -10.25 -11.81
CA ILE A 195 0.25 -10.37 -12.45
C ILE A 195 0.23 -9.52 -13.72
N ASN A 196 -0.24 -10.08 -14.83
CA ASN A 196 -0.47 -9.34 -16.07
C ASN A 196 -1.86 -8.70 -16.06
N THR A 197 -1.93 -7.38 -16.03
CA THR A 197 -3.21 -6.65 -15.91
C THR A 197 -4.08 -6.73 -17.16
N ARG A 198 -3.56 -7.21 -18.30
CA ARG A 198 -4.36 -7.42 -19.52
C ARG A 198 -5.41 -8.52 -19.40
N GLN A 199 -5.31 -9.41 -18.41
CA GLN A 199 -6.25 -10.52 -18.20
C GLN A 199 -7.26 -10.28 -17.06
N LEU A 200 -7.15 -9.15 -16.36
CA LEU A 200 -8.08 -8.83 -15.28
C LEU A 200 -9.42 -8.35 -15.87
N LYS A 201 -10.41 -9.24 -15.91
CA LYS A 201 -11.81 -8.85 -16.08
C LYS A 201 -12.31 -8.32 -14.75
N ILE A 202 -12.25 -7.00 -14.61
CA ILE A 202 -12.85 -6.27 -13.48
C ILE A 202 -14.35 -6.19 -13.77
N LYS A 203 -15.18 -6.75 -12.89
CA LYS A 203 -16.64 -6.52 -12.90
C LYS A 203 -16.95 -5.15 -12.31
#